data_AF-A0ABD3FH34-F1
#
_entry.id   AF-A0ABD3FH34-F1
#
_cell.length_a   1.000
_cell.length_b   1.000
_cell.length_c   1.000
_cell.angle_alpha   90.00
_cell.angle_beta   90.00
_cell.angle_gamma   90.00
#
_symmetry.space_group_name_H-M   'P 1'
#
loop_
_entity.id
_entity.type
_entity.pdbx_description
1 polymer ?
#
loop_
_entity_poly.entity_id
_entity_poly.type
_entity_poly.pdbx_seq_one_letter_code
_entity_poly.pdbx_strand_id
1 'polypeptide(L)'
;MPVNRDLPAGIPSRVNDRAPGAKKPSGLNVARFIAREEELHQARKYTQFHETNASRALWEEKQNRQTGSGARIQQNKILDEERELLNKEVLVIRQARLQKYYESCYQEWEQELRARGLALVRDRD
;
A
#
# COMPACT_ATOMS: atom_id res chain seq x y z
N MET A 1 -39.05 43.47 -14.87
CA MET A 1 -37.68 43.96 -14.63
C MET A 1 -36.78 43.35 -15.70
N PRO A 2 -36.11 44.14 -16.57
CA PRO A 2 -35.21 43.58 -17.57
C PRO A 2 -33.94 43.09 -16.85
N VAL A 3 -33.62 41.81 -17.01
CA VAL A 3 -32.43 41.19 -16.40
C VAL A 3 -31.31 41.25 -17.42
N ASN A 4 -30.29 42.08 -17.15
CA ASN A 4 -29.07 42.13 -17.95
C ASN A 4 -28.22 40.89 -17.64
N ARG A 5 -27.99 40.04 -18.66
CA ARG A 5 -27.27 38.76 -18.53
C ARG A 5 -25.72 38.89 -18.56
N ASP A 6 -25.21 40.10 -18.77
CA ASP A 6 -23.77 40.35 -18.98
C ASP A 6 -23.02 40.84 -17.73
N LEU A 7 -23.62 40.74 -16.54
CA LEU A 7 -22.98 41.08 -15.27
C LEU A 7 -23.00 39.86 -14.34
N PRO A 8 -21.89 39.59 -13.59
CA PRO A 8 -21.95 38.62 -12.51
C PRO A 8 -22.99 39.07 -11.47
N ALA A 9 -23.76 38.12 -10.95
CA ALA A 9 -24.89 38.39 -10.08
C ALA A 9 -24.47 39.22 -8.85
N GLY A 10 -25.06 40.41 -8.66
CA GLY A 10 -24.98 41.15 -7.39
C GLY A 10 -24.70 42.65 -7.44
N ILE A 11 -24.46 43.29 -8.60
CA ILE A 11 -24.15 44.73 -8.63
C ILE A 11 -25.36 45.54 -9.12
N PRO A 12 -25.92 46.48 -8.32
CA PRO A 12 -27.04 47.30 -8.75
C PRO A 12 -26.62 48.26 -9.88
N SER A 13 -27.33 48.17 -11.00
CA SER A 13 -27.15 49.03 -12.17
C SER A 13 -27.59 50.46 -11.87
N ARG A 14 -26.67 51.32 -11.43
CA ARG A 14 -26.89 52.77 -11.50
C ARG A 14 -26.72 53.22 -12.96
N VAL A 15 -27.79 53.76 -13.52
CA VAL A 15 -27.81 54.40 -14.82
C VAL A 15 -26.97 55.67 -14.71
N ASN A 16 -25.73 55.63 -15.21
CA ASN A 16 -24.93 56.82 -15.39
C ASN A 16 -25.26 57.40 -16.76
N ASP A 17 -26.06 58.47 -16.77
CA ASP A 17 -26.23 59.34 -17.93
C ASP A 17 -24.85 59.86 -18.37
N ARG A 18 -24.31 59.31 -19.45
CA ARG A 18 -23.07 59.80 -20.07
C ARG A 18 -23.42 60.63 -21.30
N ALA A 19 -22.93 61.88 -21.29
CA ALA A 19 -23.07 62.86 -22.35
C ALA A 19 -22.61 62.33 -23.74
N PRO A 20 -23.26 62.77 -24.83
CA PRO A 20 -22.96 62.33 -26.18
C PRO A 20 -21.62 62.93 -26.63
N GLY A 21 -20.54 62.15 -26.56
CA GLY A 21 -19.21 62.59 -27.00
C GLY A 21 -18.01 61.88 -26.34
N ALA A 22 -18.22 61.06 -25.32
CA ALA A 22 -17.12 60.32 -24.69
C ALA A 22 -16.58 59.24 -25.65
N LYS A 23 -15.40 59.47 -26.22
CA LYS A 23 -14.63 58.45 -26.96
C LYS A 23 -14.47 57.22 -26.07
N LYS A 24 -14.94 56.06 -26.54
CA LYS A 24 -14.82 54.78 -25.81
C LYS A 24 -13.35 54.57 -25.44
N PRO A 25 -12.99 54.32 -24.16
CA PRO A 25 -11.60 54.14 -23.79
C PRO A 25 -11.11 52.84 -24.43
N SER A 26 -10.27 52.98 -25.45
CA SER A 26 -9.62 51.88 -26.18
C SER A 26 -8.68 51.03 -25.31
N GLY A 27 -8.55 51.33 -24.01
CA GLY A 27 -7.74 50.57 -23.06
C GLY A 27 -8.50 49.54 -22.21
N LEU A 28 -9.83 49.63 -22.05
CA LEU A 28 -10.55 48.72 -21.14
C LEU A 28 -10.61 47.29 -21.68
N ASN A 29 -10.79 47.12 -23.00
CA ASN A 29 -10.80 45.81 -23.64
C ASN A 29 -9.40 45.19 -23.64
N VAL A 30 -8.36 46.00 -23.82
CA VAL A 30 -6.95 45.56 -23.76
C VAL A 30 -6.60 45.13 -22.34
N ALA A 31 -6.97 45.92 -21.32
CA ALA A 31 -6.76 45.55 -19.91
C ALA A 31 -7.52 44.27 -19.52
N ARG A 32 -8.76 44.10 -19.98
CA ARG A 32 -9.53 42.86 -19.78
C ARG A 32 -8.90 41.66 -20.48
N PHE A 33 -8.37 41.86 -21.68
CA PHE A 33 -7.67 40.82 -22.42
C PHE A 33 -6.38 40.40 -21.68
N ILE A 34 -5.57 41.36 -21.25
CA ILE A 34 -4.35 41.10 -20.48
C ILE A 34 -4.67 40.35 -19.18
N ALA A 35 -5.64 40.82 -18.40
CA ALA A 35 -6.04 40.15 -17.16
C ALA A 35 -6.51 38.71 -17.39
N ARG A 36 -7.29 38.47 -18.46
CA ARG A 36 -7.74 37.14 -18.83
C ARG A 36 -6.58 36.23 -19.27
N GLU A 37 -5.64 36.75 -20.05
CA GLU A 37 -4.45 36.00 -20.47
C GLU A 37 -3.54 35.67 -19.29
N GLU A 38 -3.39 36.59 -18.33
CA GLU A 38 -2.67 36.35 -17.08
C GLU A 38 -3.33 35.26 -16.24
N GLU A 39 -4.66 35.32 -16.05
CA GLU A 39 -5.43 34.28 -15.35
C GLU A 39 -5.27 32.91 -16.04
N LEU A 40 -5.36 32.88 -17.37
CA LEU A 40 -5.25 31.65 -18.15
C LEU A 40 -3.84 31.06 -18.08
N HIS A 41 -2.81 31.92 -18.11
CA HIS A 41 -1.43 31.52 -17.92
C HIS A 41 -1.17 30.98 -16.49
N GLN A 42 -1.73 31.62 -15.47
CA GLN A 42 -1.66 31.13 -14.09
C GLN A 42 -2.36 29.78 -13.94
N ALA A 43 -3.55 29.61 -14.52
CA ALA A 43 -4.28 28.34 -14.51
C ALA A 43 -3.48 27.21 -15.18
N ARG A 44 -2.87 27.46 -16.34
CA ARG A 44 -2.01 26.48 -17.03
C ARG A 44 -0.82 26.07 -16.17
N LYS A 45 -0.13 27.04 -15.56
CA LYS A 45 0.99 26.77 -14.65
C LYS A 45 0.56 25.95 -13.45
N TYR A 46 -0.59 26.28 -12.87
CA TYR A 46 -1.17 25.55 -11.75
C TYR A 46 -1.45 24.09 -12.13
N THR A 47 -2.16 23.86 -13.25
CA THR A 47 -2.45 22.50 -13.74
C THR A 47 -1.17 21.69 -13.94
N GLN A 48 -0.17 22.25 -14.64
CA GLN A 48 1.09 21.56 -14.90
C GLN A 48 1.83 21.18 -13.60
N PHE A 49 1.86 22.10 -12.64
CA PHE A 49 2.48 21.85 -11.33
C PHE A 49 1.76 20.72 -10.58
N HIS A 50 0.43 20.76 -10.56
CA HIS A 50 -0.37 19.75 -9.87
C HIS A 50 -0.34 18.37 -10.55
N GLU A 51 -0.30 18.30 -11.88
CA GLU A 51 -0.13 17.04 -12.61
C GLU A 51 1.23 16.39 -12.32
N THR A 52 2.29 17.19 -12.27
CA THR A 52 3.63 16.71 -11.92
C THR A 52 3.67 16.19 -10.48
N ASN A 53 3.08 16.94 -9.54
CA ASN A 53 3.01 16.55 -8.15
C ASN A 53 2.16 15.28 -7.94
N ALA A 54 1.02 15.17 -8.63
CA ALA A 54 0.17 13.99 -8.59
C ALA A 54 0.90 12.74 -9.11
N SER A 55 1.61 12.88 -10.24
CA SER A 55 2.42 11.80 -10.81
C SER A 55 3.52 11.33 -9.84
N ARG A 56 4.18 12.29 -9.17
CA ARG A 56 5.20 12.00 -8.16
C ARG A 56 4.62 11.29 -6.94
N ALA A 57 3.49 11.76 -6.42
CA ALA A 57 2.82 11.14 -5.28
C ALA A 57 2.43 9.69 -5.56
N LEU A 58 1.88 9.41 -6.76
CA LEU A 58 1.55 8.05 -7.18
C LEU A 58 2.80 7.15 -7.30
N TRP A 59 3.89 7.69 -7.81
CA TRP A 59 5.15 6.95 -7.90
C TRP A 59 5.72 6.63 -6.51
N GLU A 60 5.74 7.61 -5.61
CA GLU A 60 6.22 7.43 -4.23
C GLU A 60 5.34 6.42 -3.47
N GLU A 61 4.01 6.45 -3.64
CA GLU A 61 3.12 5.44 -3.07
C GLU A 61 3.42 4.04 -3.61
N LYS A 62 3.61 3.90 -4.93
CA LYS A 62 3.96 2.63 -5.56
C LYS A 62 5.29 2.09 -5.04
N GLN A 63 6.28 2.97 -4.91
CA GLN A 63 7.58 2.62 -4.32
C GLN A 63 7.42 2.22 -2.85
N ASN A 64 6.67 2.97 -2.04
CA ASN A 64 6.45 2.61 -0.63
C ASN A 64 5.73 1.26 -0.47
N ARG A 65 4.80 0.93 -1.37
CA ARG A 65 4.19 -0.41 -1.40
C ARG A 65 5.21 -1.50 -1.73
N GLN A 66 6.13 -1.25 -2.66
CA GLN A 66 7.18 -2.21 -3.05
C GLN A 66 8.31 -2.31 -2.01
N THR A 67 8.80 -1.19 -1.49
CA THR A 67 9.87 -1.11 -0.49
C THR A 67 9.38 -1.56 0.89
N GLY A 68 8.16 -1.17 1.28
CA GLY A 68 7.48 -1.70 2.46
C GLY A 68 7.14 -3.19 2.34
N SER A 69 6.98 -3.70 1.11
CA SER A 69 6.94 -5.13 0.83
C SER A 69 8.30 -5.77 1.09
N GLY A 70 9.41 -5.15 0.71
CA GLY A 70 10.77 -5.65 0.97
C GLY A 70 11.06 -5.94 2.45
N ALA A 71 10.77 -4.99 3.35
CA ALA A 71 10.96 -5.20 4.79
C ALA A 71 10.05 -6.31 5.34
N ARG A 72 8.78 -6.38 4.88
CA ARG A 72 7.86 -7.47 5.24
C ARG A 72 8.30 -8.82 4.68
N ILE A 73 8.85 -8.85 3.47
CA ILE A 73 9.37 -10.07 2.82
C ILE A 73 10.57 -10.57 3.61
N GLN A 74 11.50 -9.70 4.01
CA GLN A 74 12.63 -10.08 4.85
C GLN A 74 12.17 -10.60 6.21
N GLN A 75 11.21 -9.92 6.85
CA GLN A 75 10.64 -10.39 8.10
C GLN A 75 9.96 -11.76 7.95
N ASN A 76 9.15 -11.96 6.91
CA ASN A 76 8.51 -13.23 6.63
C ASN A 76 9.52 -14.34 6.36
N LYS A 77 10.61 -14.04 5.65
CA LYS A 77 11.69 -15.00 5.40
C LYS A 77 12.34 -15.47 6.71
N ILE A 78 12.62 -14.55 7.62
CA ILE A 78 13.18 -14.90 8.95
C ILE A 78 12.18 -15.78 9.71
N LEU A 79 10.89 -15.42 9.71
CA LEU A 79 9.86 -16.21 10.38
C LEU A 79 9.70 -17.61 9.77
N ASP A 80 9.82 -17.74 8.44
CA ASP A 80 9.76 -19.02 7.76
C ASP A 80 10.98 -19.90 8.12
N GLU A 81 12.18 -19.32 8.17
CA GLU A 81 13.41 -20.02 8.61
C GLU A 81 13.30 -20.50 10.07
N GLU A 82 12.82 -19.63 10.97
CA GLU A 82 12.57 -19.98 12.38
C GLU A 82 11.54 -21.13 12.50
N ARG A 83 10.46 -21.07 11.71
CA ARG A 83 9.45 -22.13 11.69
C ARG A 83 10.01 -23.46 11.21
N GLU A 84 10.89 -23.46 10.20
CA GLU A 84 11.54 -24.68 9.73
C GLU A 84 12.44 -25.32 10.79
N LEU A 85 13.21 -24.51 11.52
CA LEU A 85 14.04 -24.99 12.63
C LEU A 85 13.20 -25.60 13.74
N LEU A 86 12.13 -24.93 14.16
CA LEU A 86 11.20 -25.46 15.17
C LEU A 86 10.56 -26.77 14.72
N ASN A 87 10.17 -26.90 13.45
CA ASN A 87 9.63 -28.16 12.92
C ASN A 87 10.65 -29.31 13.00
N LYS A 88 11.93 -29.03 12.71
CA LYS A 88 13.00 -30.03 12.83
C LYS A 88 13.18 -30.48 14.27
N GLU A 89 13.19 -29.53 15.22
CA GLU A 89 13.29 -29.85 16.65
C GLU A 89 12.12 -30.71 17.14
N VAL A 90 10.89 -30.38 16.72
CA VAL A 90 9.69 -31.17 17.06
C VAL A 90 9.81 -32.60 16.54
N LEU A 91 10.30 -32.80 15.32
CA LEU A 91 10.50 -34.13 14.76
C LEU A 91 11.52 -34.94 15.56
N VAL A 92 12.65 -34.33 15.93
CA VAL A 92 13.69 -34.98 16.75
C VAL A 92 13.12 -35.39 18.11
N ILE A 93 12.39 -34.50 18.79
CA ILE A 93 11.77 -34.79 20.08
C ILE A 93 10.74 -35.92 19.94
N ARG A 94 9.92 -35.88 18.88
CA ARG A 94 8.91 -36.92 18.62
C ARG A 94 9.56 -38.27 18.37
N GLN A 95 10.63 -38.31 17.58
CA GLN A 95 11.37 -39.53 17.30
C GLN A 95 11.96 -40.12 18.59
N ALA A 96 12.62 -39.30 19.40
CA ALA A 96 13.19 -39.75 20.68
C ALA A 96 12.12 -40.30 21.63
N ARG A 97 10.94 -39.66 21.68
CA ARG A 97 9.80 -40.15 22.50
C ARG A 97 9.27 -41.48 21.99
N LEU A 98 9.09 -41.62 20.67
CA LEU A 98 8.62 -42.87 20.07
C LEU A 98 9.62 -44.01 20.29
N GLN A 99 10.91 -43.74 20.08
CA GLN A 99 11.96 -44.70 20.34
C GLN A 99 11.91 -45.19 21.79
N LYS A 100 11.88 -44.27 22.76
CA LYS A 100 11.77 -44.62 24.19
C LYS A 100 10.52 -45.46 24.50
N TYR A 101 9.38 -45.11 23.91
CA TYR A 101 8.14 -45.86 24.08
C TYR A 101 8.26 -47.29 23.55
N TYR A 102 8.76 -47.47 22.33
CA TYR A 102 8.94 -48.80 21.77
C TYR A 102 10.02 -49.60 22.48
N GLU A 103 11.11 -48.97 22.95
CA GLU A 103 12.10 -49.62 23.80
C GLU A 103 11.48 -50.17 25.08
N SER A 104 10.58 -49.43 25.75
CA SER A 104 9.84 -49.97 26.90
C SER A 104 8.95 -51.16 26.51
N CYS A 105 8.19 -51.07 25.42
CA CYS A 105 7.36 -52.18 24.95
C CYS A 105 8.19 -53.41 24.61
N TYR A 106 9.35 -53.23 23.97
CA TYR A 106 10.27 -54.32 23.67
C TYR A 106 10.78 -55.01 24.92
N GLN A 107 11.12 -54.26 25.97
CA GLN A 107 11.56 -54.83 27.24
C GLN A 107 10.44 -55.65 27.90
N GLU A 108 9.21 -55.14 27.91
CA GLU A 108 8.04 -55.83 28.45
C GLU A 108 7.78 -57.15 27.69
N TRP A 109 7.72 -57.10 26.36
CA TRP A 109 7.50 -58.30 25.54
C TRP A 109 8.61 -59.33 25.68
N GLU A 110 9.87 -58.89 25.80
CA GLU A 110 10.99 -59.81 25.97
C GLU A 110 10.93 -60.51 27.35
N GLN A 111 10.47 -59.81 28.39
CA GLN A 111 10.23 -60.44 29.70
C GLN A 111 9.09 -61.48 29.62
N GLU A 112 7.97 -61.14 28.98
CA GLU A 112 6.84 -62.06 28.82
C GLU A 112 7.19 -63.30 27.99
N LEU A 113 7.94 -63.14 26.90
CA LEU A 113 8.40 -64.24 26.07
C LEU A 113 9.38 -65.14 26.82
N ARG A 114 10.33 -64.55 27.56
CA ARG A 114 11.27 -65.32 28.39
C ARG A 114 10.55 -66.13 29.45
N ALA A 115 9.49 -65.60 30.06
CA ALA A 115 8.65 -66.35 31.00
C ALA A 115 7.99 -67.58 30.36
N ARG A 116 7.82 -67.58 29.04
CA ARG A 116 7.31 -68.70 28.23
C ARG A 116 8.42 -69.55 27.59
N GLY A 117 9.69 -69.27 27.87
CA GLY A 117 10.83 -69.96 27.26
C GLY A 117 11.10 -69.56 25.80
N LEU A 118 10.52 -68.45 25.33
CA LEU A 118 10.69 -67.90 23.98
C LEU A 118 11.56 -66.63 24.01
N ALA A 119 12.03 -66.19 22.84
CA ALA A 119 12.82 -64.96 22.69
C ALA A 119 12.50 -64.24 21.37
N LEU A 120 12.71 -62.91 21.36
CA LEU A 120 12.61 -62.11 20.14
C LEU A 120 13.81 -62.38 19.22
N VAL A 121 13.55 -62.49 17.93
CA VAL A 121 14.60 -62.56 16.90
C VAL A 121 15.27 -61.19 16.84
N ARG A 122 16.61 -61.18 16.92
CA ARG A 122 17.43 -59.99 16.70
C ARG A 122 18.29 -60.22 15.47
N ASP A 123 18.30 -59.25 14.57
CA ASP A 123 19.24 -59.26 13.46
C ASP A 123 20.66 -59.24 14.02
N ARG A 124 21.50 -60.13 13.52
CA ARG A 124 22.94 -60.13 13.82
C ARG A 124 23.60 -59.32 12.71
N ASP A 125 24.28 -58.24 13.09
CA ASP A 125 25.22 -57.52 12.23
C ASP A 125 26.40 -58.44 11.83
#